data_AF-A0A1N7GC93-F1
#
_entry.id   AF-A0A1N7GC93-F1
#
_cell.length_a   1.000
_cell.length_b   1.000
_cell.length_c   1.000
_cell.angle_alpha   90.00
_cell.angle_beta   90.00
_cell.angle_gamma   90.00
#
_symmetry.space_group_name_H-M   'P 1'
#
loop_
_entity.id
_entity.type
_entity.pdbx_description
1 polymer ?
#
loop_
_entity_poly.entity_id
_entity_poly.type
_entity_poly.pdbx_seq_one_letter_code
_entity_poly.pdbx_strand_id
1 'polypeptide(L)'
;MHSIEEKRVYGDREGAIEAYVSSSIGVVRVRVADDTVGEFGLCDRCTARDIAAADGVVAIATDEDVRLLSLPDERDESSGETVVETGFGPAVAVGADDTGLLAASPDGEVARLEGGVPSDNGDWVPLESDGVATVRAIDGDLVGTDSGVYRVHEDGLDHAGLTDVRDVSAAGVPLAATADGLYKLGNGWMKVLEGDFETVAADPQTEPGRLARAHAVSGATVYAYSEDGWQEYDRSSASIVGIGYGQTCYAVTERGTFLSATPDDDNGQWRSRTIGVGDVTGLAIPRY
;
A
#
# COMPACT_ATOMS: atom_id res chain seq x y z
N MET A 1 7.81 -15.48 53.66
CA MET A 1 6.96 -14.45 53.02
C MET A 1 7.42 -14.40 51.57
N HIS A 2 6.67 -15.04 50.66
CA HIS A 2 7.00 -15.07 49.23
C HIS A 2 6.50 -13.76 48.62
N SER A 3 7.42 -12.87 48.23
CA SER A 3 7.10 -11.75 47.35
C SER A 3 7.35 -12.24 45.92
N ILE A 4 6.28 -12.23 45.13
CA ILE A 4 6.30 -12.53 43.70
C ILE A 4 7.13 -11.43 43.02
N GLU A 5 8.20 -11.82 42.32
CA GLU A 5 8.86 -10.96 41.36
C GLU A 5 7.96 -10.87 40.11
N GLU A 6 7.22 -9.77 40.00
CA GLU A 6 6.57 -9.36 38.77
C GLU A 6 7.62 -9.19 37.67
N LYS A 7 7.66 -10.14 36.73
CA LYS A 7 8.39 -10.00 35.47
C LYS A 7 7.72 -8.87 34.69
N ARG A 8 8.35 -7.69 34.67
CA ARG A 8 7.99 -6.62 33.74
C ARG A 8 8.35 -7.10 32.33
N VAL A 9 7.34 -7.56 31.59
CA VAL A 9 7.40 -7.78 30.14
C VAL A 9 7.13 -6.42 29.50
N TYR A 10 8.14 -5.58 29.43
CA TYR A 10 8.22 -4.56 28.39
C TYR A 10 9.50 -4.91 27.65
N GLY A 11 9.37 -5.77 26.64
CA GLY A 11 10.44 -5.91 25.65
C GLY A 11 10.63 -4.57 24.97
N ASP A 12 11.88 -4.23 24.67
CA ASP A 12 12.23 -3.02 23.92
C ASP A 12 11.32 -2.88 22.69
N ARG A 13 10.77 -1.68 22.53
CA ARG A 13 9.89 -1.27 21.42
C ARG A 13 10.69 -0.88 20.17
N GLU A 14 12.01 -1.02 20.24
CA GLU A 14 12.95 -0.55 19.23
C GLU A 14 12.93 -1.50 18.01
N GLY A 15 12.57 -0.97 16.84
CA GLY A 15 12.56 -1.71 15.57
C GLY A 15 11.22 -2.35 15.16
N ALA A 16 10.13 -2.14 15.91
CA ALA A 16 8.81 -2.52 15.46
C ALA A 16 8.28 -1.53 14.41
N ILE A 17 7.73 -2.04 13.31
CA ILE A 17 7.00 -1.24 12.33
C ILE A 17 5.50 -1.30 12.59
N GLU A 18 4.78 -0.28 12.12
CA GLU A 18 3.33 -0.26 12.09
C GLU A 18 2.85 -0.40 10.64
N ALA A 19 1.99 -1.37 10.40
CA ALA A 19 1.31 -1.59 9.14
C ALA A 19 -0.18 -1.30 9.29
N TYR A 20 -0.80 -0.77 8.24
CA TYR A 20 -2.20 -0.40 8.23
C TYR A 20 -2.92 -1.19 7.14
N VAL A 21 -3.98 -1.89 7.51
CA VAL A 21 -4.75 -2.76 6.62
C VAL A 21 -6.15 -2.20 6.46
N SER A 22 -6.54 -1.86 5.24
CA SER A 22 -7.90 -1.44 4.89
C SER A 22 -8.82 -2.63 4.65
N SER A 23 -10.09 -2.49 5.03
CA SER A 23 -11.12 -3.48 4.80
C SER A 23 -12.50 -2.83 4.69
N SER A 24 -13.49 -3.60 4.23
CA SER A 24 -14.89 -3.16 4.13
C SER A 24 -15.52 -2.69 5.46
N ILE A 25 -14.90 -3.01 6.61
CA ILE A 25 -15.37 -2.66 7.95
C ILE A 25 -14.46 -1.67 8.71
N GLY A 26 -13.31 -1.31 8.13
CA GLY A 26 -12.44 -0.27 8.68
C GLY A 26 -10.95 -0.52 8.46
N VAL A 27 -10.12 0.25 9.17
CA VAL A 27 -8.65 0.18 9.09
C VAL A 27 -8.07 -0.42 10.36
N VAL A 28 -7.24 -1.46 10.21
CA VAL A 28 -6.56 -2.15 11.31
C VAL A 28 -5.08 -1.79 11.31
N ARG A 29 -4.58 -1.27 12.42
CA ARG A 29 -3.14 -1.16 12.66
C ARG A 29 -2.62 -2.51 13.15
N VAL A 30 -1.49 -2.93 12.60
CA VAL A 30 -0.76 -4.15 12.93
C VAL A 30 0.66 -3.76 13.30
N ARG A 31 1.07 -4.05 14.53
CA ARG A 31 2.45 -3.89 15.00
C ARG A 31 3.24 -5.15 14.74
N VAL A 32 4.35 -4.99 14.04
CA VAL A 32 5.21 -6.10 13.63
C VAL A 32 6.62 -5.82 14.08
N ALA A 33 7.21 -6.75 14.82
CA ALA A 33 8.63 -6.71 15.16
C ALA A 33 9.32 -7.82 14.37
N ASP A 34 10.23 -7.43 13.48
CA ASP A 34 10.90 -8.33 12.53
C ASP A 34 9.88 -9.15 11.73
N ASP A 35 9.74 -10.45 11.98
CA ASP A 35 8.79 -11.32 11.29
C ASP A 35 7.55 -11.70 12.12
N THR A 36 7.36 -11.06 13.28
CA THR A 36 6.37 -11.46 14.29
C THR A 36 5.34 -10.37 14.54
N VAL A 37 4.07 -10.71 14.32
CA VAL A 37 2.93 -9.85 14.66
C VAL A 37 2.72 -9.83 16.18
N GLY A 38 2.85 -8.65 16.78
CA GLY A 38 2.68 -8.43 18.22
C GLY A 38 1.25 -8.07 18.61
N GLU A 39 0.80 -6.89 18.18
CA GLU A 39 -0.51 -6.31 18.52
C GLU A 39 -1.21 -5.86 17.25
N PHE A 40 -2.54 -5.96 17.22
CA PHE A 40 -3.33 -5.30 16.18
C PHE A 40 -4.64 -4.76 16.76
N GLY A 41 -5.16 -3.69 16.17
CA GLY A 41 -6.36 -2.99 16.64
C GLY A 41 -7.02 -2.16 15.55
N LEU A 42 -8.32 -1.96 15.68
CA LEU A 42 -9.11 -1.15 14.75
C LEU A 42 -8.91 0.34 15.05
N CYS A 43 -8.43 1.09 14.07
CA CYS A 43 -8.15 2.53 14.15
C CYS A 43 -9.38 3.36 13.77
N ASP A 44 -10.01 3.00 12.66
CA ASP A 44 -11.18 3.69 12.13
C ASP A 44 -12.24 2.68 11.67
N ARG A 45 -13.51 3.06 11.82
CA ARG A 45 -14.65 2.30 11.27
C ARG A 45 -15.19 3.02 10.05
N CYS A 46 -14.96 2.43 8.89
CA CYS A 46 -15.36 2.93 7.59
C CYS A 46 -15.45 1.79 6.58
N THR A 47 -16.03 2.04 5.41
CA THR A 47 -15.91 1.13 4.28
C THR A 47 -14.71 1.57 3.43
N ALA A 48 -13.53 1.10 3.84
CA ALA A 48 -12.29 1.42 3.15
C ALA A 48 -12.21 0.65 1.83
N ARG A 49 -11.79 1.35 0.77
CA ARG A 49 -11.64 0.84 -0.59
C ARG A 49 -10.18 0.76 -0.99
N ASP A 50 -9.36 1.68 -0.51
CA ASP A 50 -7.93 1.70 -0.77
C ASP A 50 -7.18 2.43 0.36
N ILE A 51 -5.86 2.24 0.46
CA ILE A 51 -5.02 2.81 1.50
C ILE A 51 -3.61 3.10 1.01
N ALA A 52 -3.07 4.27 1.37
CA ALA A 52 -1.70 4.66 1.06
C ALA A 52 -1.04 5.34 2.25
N ALA A 53 0.27 5.13 2.41
CA ALA A 53 1.05 5.85 3.41
C ALA A 53 1.78 7.03 2.78
N ALA A 54 1.79 8.16 3.49
CA ALA A 54 2.62 9.33 3.20
C ALA A 54 3.37 9.74 4.47
N ASP A 55 4.16 10.81 4.39
CA ASP A 55 4.95 11.29 5.53
C ASP A 55 4.04 11.71 6.70
N GLY A 56 4.11 10.95 7.80
CA GLY A 56 3.33 11.19 9.02
C GLY A 56 1.82 10.87 8.95
N VAL A 57 1.30 10.36 7.82
CA VAL A 57 -0.14 10.05 7.67
C VAL A 57 -0.42 8.81 6.85
N VAL A 58 -1.59 8.23 7.07
CA VAL A 58 -2.17 7.19 6.22
C VAL A 58 -3.47 7.72 5.61
N ALA A 59 -3.50 7.78 4.27
CA ALA A 59 -4.68 8.15 3.51
C ALA A 59 -5.55 6.91 3.25
N ILE A 60 -6.87 7.07 3.39
CA ILE A 60 -7.85 6.00 3.30
C ILE A 60 -8.95 6.45 2.35
N ALA A 61 -9.07 5.78 1.21
CA ALA A 61 -10.18 5.99 0.29
C ALA A 61 -11.42 5.27 0.84
N THR A 62 -12.55 5.97 0.96
CA THR A 62 -13.81 5.36 1.41
C THR A 62 -14.96 5.65 0.44
N ASP A 63 -16.12 5.05 0.70
CA ASP A 63 -17.34 5.33 -0.04
C ASP A 63 -17.98 6.69 0.26
N GLU A 64 -17.51 7.40 1.28
CA GLU A 64 -18.03 8.71 1.71
C GLU A 64 -17.02 9.84 1.49
N ASP A 65 -15.77 9.63 1.87
CA ASP A 65 -14.69 10.63 1.80
C ASP A 65 -13.27 10.01 1.66
N VAL A 66 -12.26 10.83 1.41
CA VAL A 66 -10.86 10.49 1.74
C VAL A 66 -10.60 10.89 3.18
N ARG A 67 -10.17 9.93 4.01
CA ARG A 67 -9.82 10.15 5.42
C ARG A 67 -8.31 10.09 5.61
N LEU A 68 -7.78 10.95 6.46
CA LEU A 68 -6.36 10.92 6.87
C LEU A 68 -6.27 10.50 8.32
N LEU A 69 -5.55 9.41 8.56
CA LEU A 69 -5.13 8.99 9.89
C LEU A 69 -3.75 9.59 10.18
N SER A 70 -3.70 10.55 11.10
CA SER A 70 -2.45 11.12 11.59
C SER A 70 -1.72 10.11 12.46
N LEU A 71 -0.45 9.88 12.15
CA LEU A 71 0.40 8.99 12.94
C LEU A 71 1.01 9.77 14.12
N PRO A 72 1.16 9.15 15.29
CA PRO A 72 1.80 9.81 16.43
C PRO A 72 3.27 10.16 16.10
N ASP A 73 3.67 11.38 16.46
CA ASP A 73 5.06 11.81 16.39
C ASP A 73 5.80 11.27 17.62
N GLU A 74 6.84 10.46 17.39
CA GLU A 74 7.66 9.91 18.47
C GLU A 74 8.34 10.98 19.35
N ARG A 75 8.45 12.22 18.86
CA ARG A 75 9.03 13.36 19.59
C ARG A 75 7.99 14.09 20.45
N ASP A 76 6.71 13.82 20.27
CA ASP A 76 5.62 14.43 21.01
C ASP A 76 4.75 13.35 21.68
N GLU A 77 5.01 13.11 22.97
CA GLU A 77 4.25 12.14 23.79
C GLU A 77 2.76 12.48 23.94
N SER A 78 2.34 13.70 23.57
CA SER A 78 0.93 14.10 23.55
C SER A 78 0.24 13.88 22.20
N SER A 79 1.00 13.54 21.17
CA SER A 79 0.46 13.19 19.85
C SER A 79 -0.26 11.84 19.92
N GLY A 80 -1.42 11.78 19.29
CA GLY A 80 -2.24 10.58 19.25
C GLY A 80 -2.84 10.41 17.86
N GLU A 81 -3.27 9.19 17.58
CA GLU A 81 -3.95 8.88 16.34
C GLU A 81 -5.26 9.65 16.25
N THR A 82 -5.40 10.40 15.16
CA THR A 82 -6.61 11.16 14.87
C THR A 82 -6.99 10.96 13.41
N VAL A 83 -8.28 10.82 13.16
CA VAL A 83 -8.83 10.65 11.82
C VAL A 83 -9.56 11.93 11.44
N VAL A 84 -9.23 12.49 10.29
CA VAL A 84 -9.89 13.66 9.73
C VAL A 84 -10.45 13.34 8.34
N GLU A 85 -11.65 13.83 8.08
CA GLU A 85 -12.25 13.88 6.75
C GLU A 85 -11.67 15.06 5.99
N THR A 86 -11.39 14.88 4.70
CA THR A 86 -10.76 15.89 3.85
C THR A 86 -11.75 16.62 2.96
N GLY A 87 -12.99 16.14 2.85
CA GLY A 87 -14.00 16.74 1.98
C GLY A 87 -13.75 16.53 0.49
N PHE A 88 -12.94 15.55 0.10
CA PHE A 88 -12.83 15.08 -1.29
C PHE A 88 -14.15 14.50 -1.79
N GLY A 89 -14.87 13.81 -0.90
CA GLY A 89 -16.00 12.97 -1.24
C GLY A 89 -15.58 11.52 -1.53
N PRO A 90 -16.48 10.69 -2.08
CA PRO A 90 -16.22 9.27 -2.29
C PRO A 90 -14.96 9.06 -3.14
N ALA A 91 -14.11 8.12 -2.73
CA ALA A 91 -12.88 7.78 -3.43
C ALA A 91 -12.80 6.28 -3.71
N VAL A 92 -11.99 5.91 -4.71
CA VAL A 92 -11.72 4.52 -5.09
C VAL A 92 -10.25 4.16 -4.99
N ALA A 93 -9.36 5.14 -5.11
CA ALA A 93 -7.92 4.95 -4.95
C ALA A 93 -7.29 6.18 -4.31
N VAL A 94 -6.22 5.96 -3.54
CA VAL A 94 -5.39 7.00 -2.93
C VAL A 94 -3.92 6.65 -3.12
N GLY A 95 -3.08 7.67 -3.22
CA GLY A 95 -1.63 7.51 -3.33
C GLY A 95 -0.89 8.74 -2.86
N ALA A 96 0.43 8.66 -2.85
CA ALA A 96 1.29 9.79 -2.49
C ALA A 96 2.51 9.83 -3.40
N ASP A 97 2.87 11.03 -3.84
CA ASP A 97 4.15 11.32 -4.48
C ASP A 97 4.93 12.37 -3.67
N ASP A 98 6.06 12.83 -4.21
CA ASP A 98 6.92 13.83 -3.55
C ASP A 98 6.25 15.22 -3.39
N THR A 99 5.14 15.45 -4.08
CA THR A 99 4.39 16.72 -4.09
C THR A 99 3.17 16.68 -3.17
N GLY A 100 2.63 15.50 -2.87
CA GLY A 100 1.53 15.35 -1.92
C GLY A 100 0.64 14.14 -2.17
N LEU A 101 -0.50 14.16 -1.49
CA LEU A 101 -1.52 13.12 -1.59
C LEU A 101 -2.37 13.28 -2.85
N LEU A 102 -2.70 12.15 -3.45
CA LEU A 102 -3.56 12.01 -4.61
C LEU A 102 -4.77 11.16 -4.24
N ALA A 103 -5.92 11.49 -4.80
CA ALA A 103 -7.13 10.68 -4.68
C ALA A 103 -7.87 10.63 -6.02
N ALA A 104 -8.53 9.50 -6.27
CA ALA A 104 -9.40 9.32 -7.41
C ALA A 104 -10.85 9.06 -6.97
N SER A 105 -11.79 9.76 -7.60
CA SER A 105 -13.22 9.56 -7.42
C SER A 105 -13.73 8.36 -8.25
N PRO A 106 -14.91 7.79 -7.91
CA PRO A 106 -15.55 6.76 -8.73
C PRO A 106 -15.84 7.17 -10.18
N ASP A 107 -15.92 8.48 -10.45
CA ASP A 107 -16.20 9.03 -11.78
C ASP A 107 -14.92 9.24 -12.61
N GLY A 108 -13.75 8.88 -12.07
CA GLY A 108 -12.45 8.98 -12.75
C GLY A 108 -11.72 10.31 -12.56
N GLU A 109 -12.28 11.24 -11.77
CA GLU A 109 -11.60 12.49 -11.42
C GLU A 109 -10.43 12.21 -10.47
N VAL A 110 -9.25 12.71 -10.80
CA VAL A 110 -8.07 12.64 -9.93
C VAL A 110 -7.74 14.05 -9.45
N ALA A 111 -7.52 14.22 -8.15
CA ALA A 111 -7.12 15.49 -7.57
C ALA A 111 -5.94 15.32 -6.62
N ARG A 112 -5.23 16.43 -6.40
CA ARG A 112 -4.12 16.55 -5.44
C ARG A 112 -4.57 17.37 -4.25
N LEU A 113 -4.18 16.93 -3.05
CA LEU A 113 -4.36 17.71 -1.83
C LEU A 113 -3.21 18.70 -1.65
N GLU A 114 -3.51 20.00 -1.67
CA GLU A 114 -2.54 21.05 -1.34
C GLU A 114 -2.42 21.28 0.17
N GLY A 115 -1.24 21.72 0.62
CA GLY A 115 -1.07 22.22 1.99
C GLY A 115 -0.89 21.17 3.09
N GLY A 116 -0.71 19.89 2.73
CA GLY A 116 -0.47 18.80 3.69
C GLY A 116 -1.75 18.32 4.38
N VAL A 117 -1.63 17.81 5.60
CA VAL A 117 -2.77 17.30 6.39
C VAL A 117 -3.63 18.48 6.82
N PRO A 118 -4.89 18.58 6.36
CA PRO A 118 -5.74 19.70 6.70
C PRO A 118 -6.25 19.53 8.13
N SER A 119 -6.51 20.65 8.81
CA SER A 119 -7.20 20.65 10.10
C SER A 119 -8.72 20.46 9.97
N ASP A 120 -9.27 20.71 8.77
CA ASP A 120 -10.68 20.57 8.39
C ASP A 120 -10.72 20.06 6.92
N ASN A 121 -11.62 20.58 6.07
CA ASN A 121 -11.62 20.26 4.63
C ASN A 121 -10.28 20.61 3.98
N GLY A 122 -9.78 19.67 3.18
CA GLY A 122 -8.60 19.82 2.34
C GLY A 122 -8.86 20.67 1.11
N ASP A 123 -7.80 21.30 0.62
CA ASP A 123 -7.82 22.04 -0.64
C ASP A 123 -7.43 21.09 -1.77
N TRP A 124 -8.44 20.45 -2.36
CA TRP A 124 -8.25 19.50 -3.46
C TRP A 124 -8.23 20.25 -4.79
N VAL A 125 -7.12 20.14 -5.51
CA VAL A 125 -6.92 20.69 -6.85
C VAL A 125 -7.10 19.58 -7.88
N PRO A 126 -8.17 19.61 -8.70
CA PRO A 126 -8.36 18.63 -9.76
C PRO A 126 -7.24 18.70 -10.79
N LEU A 127 -6.78 17.53 -11.23
CA LEU A 127 -5.80 17.41 -12.29
C LEU A 127 -6.52 17.28 -13.64
N GLU A 128 -6.04 18.01 -14.64
CA GLU A 128 -6.57 17.90 -15.99
C GLU A 128 -6.41 16.47 -16.50
N SER A 129 -7.55 15.82 -16.70
CA SER A 129 -7.66 14.47 -17.23
C SER A 129 -8.51 14.56 -18.49
N ASP A 130 -7.91 14.29 -19.65
CA ASP A 130 -8.64 14.16 -20.91
C ASP A 130 -9.43 12.84 -20.94
N GLY A 131 -10.40 12.70 -20.02
CA GLY A 131 -11.24 11.51 -19.87
C GLY A 131 -10.48 10.31 -19.32
N VAL A 132 -9.81 10.46 -18.16
CA VAL A 132 -9.27 9.30 -17.43
C VAL A 132 -10.43 8.38 -17.08
N ALA A 133 -10.23 7.10 -17.35
CA ALA A 133 -11.25 6.07 -17.22
C ALA A 133 -11.27 5.51 -15.77
N THR A 134 -11.72 4.27 -15.59
CA THR A 134 -11.89 3.71 -14.23
C THR A 134 -10.52 3.56 -13.54
N VAL A 135 -10.24 4.43 -12.56
CA VAL A 135 -9.02 4.36 -11.74
C VAL A 135 -9.08 3.15 -10.82
N ARG A 136 -7.98 2.40 -10.74
CA ARG A 136 -7.87 1.16 -9.95
C ARG A 136 -6.74 1.18 -8.92
N ALA A 137 -5.66 1.92 -9.20
CA ALA A 137 -4.51 2.02 -8.29
C ALA A 137 -3.76 3.34 -8.51
N ILE A 138 -3.17 3.86 -7.43
CA ILE A 138 -2.26 5.01 -7.46
C ILE A 138 -1.03 4.65 -6.62
N ASP A 139 0.17 4.73 -7.21
CA ASP A 139 1.43 4.66 -6.47
C ASP A 139 2.42 5.67 -7.05
N GLY A 140 2.94 6.56 -6.21
CA GLY A 140 3.77 7.68 -6.65
C GLY A 140 3.07 8.53 -7.71
N ASP A 141 3.78 8.77 -8.81
CA ASP A 141 3.30 9.52 -9.97
C ASP A 141 2.51 8.66 -10.98
N LEU A 142 2.17 7.41 -10.65
CA LEU A 142 1.49 6.48 -11.55
C LEU A 142 0.03 6.29 -11.16
N VAL A 143 -0.84 6.32 -12.16
CA VAL A 143 -2.26 5.98 -12.04
C VAL A 143 -2.58 4.80 -12.95
N GLY A 144 -2.96 3.67 -12.37
CA GLY A 144 -3.42 2.48 -13.07
C GLY A 144 -4.91 2.55 -13.36
N THR A 145 -5.30 2.33 -14.62
CA THR A 145 -6.70 2.39 -15.06
C THR A 145 -7.04 1.24 -16.00
N ASP A 146 -8.34 1.02 -16.25
CA ASP A 146 -8.80 0.13 -17.31
C ASP A 146 -8.31 0.53 -18.73
N SER A 147 -7.91 1.78 -18.92
CA SER A 147 -7.45 2.33 -20.20
C SER A 147 -5.92 2.40 -20.32
N GLY A 148 -5.19 2.01 -19.27
CA GLY A 148 -3.73 1.99 -19.25
C GLY A 148 -3.14 2.68 -18.03
N VAL A 149 -1.83 2.93 -18.08
CA VAL A 149 -1.12 3.72 -17.08
C VAL A 149 -1.16 5.18 -17.49
N TYR A 150 -1.39 6.07 -16.52
CA TYR A 150 -1.20 7.51 -16.67
C TYR A 150 -0.08 7.97 -15.74
N ARG A 151 0.62 9.05 -16.14
CA ARG A 151 1.57 9.75 -15.28
C ARG A 151 1.00 11.06 -14.80
N VAL A 152 1.16 11.32 -13.52
CA VAL A 152 0.80 12.58 -12.87
C VAL A 152 1.91 13.60 -13.11
N HIS A 153 1.49 14.80 -13.51
CA HIS A 153 2.32 15.99 -13.60
C HIS A 153 1.71 17.12 -12.74
N GLU A 154 2.28 18.32 -12.81
CA GLU A 154 1.86 19.45 -11.97
C GLU A 154 0.36 19.73 -12.09
N ASP A 155 -0.15 19.78 -13.33
CA ASP A 155 -1.53 20.21 -13.61
C ASP A 155 -2.41 19.13 -14.28
N GLY A 156 -1.90 17.92 -14.51
CA GLY A 156 -2.64 16.94 -15.33
C GLY A 156 -2.08 15.53 -15.39
N LEU A 157 -2.76 14.69 -16.19
CA LEU A 157 -2.42 13.29 -16.41
C LEU A 157 -2.13 12.98 -17.88
N ASP A 158 -0.95 12.40 -18.15
CA ASP A 158 -0.54 11.95 -19.49
C ASP A 158 -0.67 10.43 -19.64
N HIS A 159 -1.31 9.96 -20.71
CA HIS A 159 -1.37 8.52 -21.02
C HIS A 159 0.03 7.98 -21.32
N ALA A 160 0.44 6.95 -20.58
CA ALA A 160 1.77 6.37 -20.60
C ALA A 160 1.81 4.95 -21.21
N GLY A 161 0.72 4.49 -21.83
CA GLY A 161 0.63 3.19 -22.50
C GLY A 161 -0.10 2.11 -21.69
N LEU A 162 -0.04 0.88 -22.19
CA LEU A 162 -0.82 -0.28 -21.71
C LEU A 162 -2.34 -0.09 -21.81
N THR A 163 -3.07 -1.10 -21.35
CA THR A 163 -4.53 -1.15 -21.21
C THR A 163 -4.85 -2.16 -20.10
N ASP A 164 -6.03 -2.08 -19.50
CA ASP A 164 -6.51 -2.96 -18.44
C ASP A 164 -5.49 -3.17 -17.29
N VAL A 165 -4.93 -2.06 -16.81
CA VAL A 165 -3.99 -2.07 -15.69
C VAL A 165 -4.78 -2.27 -14.40
N ARG A 166 -4.30 -3.16 -13.53
CA ARG A 166 -4.97 -3.50 -12.27
C ARG A 166 -4.27 -2.88 -11.07
N ASP A 167 -2.94 -2.86 -11.12
CA ASP A 167 -2.11 -2.30 -10.06
C ASP A 167 -0.80 -1.76 -10.65
N VAL A 168 -0.18 -0.81 -9.95
CA VAL A 168 1.04 -0.12 -10.36
C VAL A 168 2.00 0.00 -9.18
N SER A 169 3.30 0.01 -9.47
CA SER A 169 4.29 0.43 -8.47
C SER A 169 5.32 1.36 -9.09
N ALA A 170 5.54 2.52 -8.48
CA ALA A 170 6.46 3.54 -8.96
C ALA A 170 7.90 3.35 -8.46
N ALA A 171 8.09 2.67 -7.33
CA ALA A 171 9.37 2.54 -6.66
C ALA A 171 10.43 1.83 -7.53
N GLY A 172 11.63 2.39 -7.56
CA GLY A 172 12.76 1.84 -8.32
C GLY A 172 12.55 1.91 -9.83
N VAL A 173 12.07 0.82 -10.44
CA VAL A 173 11.66 0.76 -11.85
C VAL A 173 10.15 0.59 -11.90
N PRO A 174 9.39 1.50 -12.55
CA PRO A 174 7.95 1.40 -12.63
C PRO A 174 7.46 0.03 -13.12
N LEU A 175 6.52 -0.54 -12.38
CA LEU A 175 5.87 -1.82 -12.68
C LEU A 175 4.36 -1.61 -12.89
N ALA A 176 3.77 -2.46 -13.72
CA ALA A 176 2.32 -2.50 -13.93
C ALA A 176 1.84 -3.96 -14.03
N ALA A 177 0.83 -4.29 -13.24
CA ALA A 177 0.12 -5.56 -13.28
C ALA A 177 -1.11 -5.45 -14.19
N THR A 178 -1.34 -6.45 -15.04
CA THR A 178 -2.47 -6.52 -15.98
C THR A 178 -2.97 -7.96 -16.09
N ALA A 179 -4.11 -8.14 -16.75
CA ALA A 179 -4.65 -9.46 -17.08
C ALA A 179 -3.73 -10.32 -17.99
N ASP A 180 -2.83 -9.68 -18.75
CA ASP A 180 -1.98 -10.33 -19.76
C ASP A 180 -0.53 -10.51 -19.32
N GLY A 181 -0.13 -9.87 -18.23
CA GLY A 181 1.21 -10.00 -17.68
C GLY A 181 1.62 -8.90 -16.72
N LEU A 182 2.81 -9.10 -16.17
CA LEU A 182 3.55 -8.11 -15.42
C LEU A 182 4.49 -7.35 -16.37
N TYR A 183 4.47 -6.03 -16.31
CA TYR A 183 5.28 -5.16 -17.15
C TYR A 183 6.23 -4.31 -16.31
N LYS A 184 7.43 -4.04 -16.86
CA LYS A 184 8.36 -3.04 -16.34
C LYS A 184 8.57 -1.92 -17.35
N LEU A 185 8.77 -0.70 -16.87
CA LEU A 185 9.09 0.43 -17.73
C LEU A 185 10.59 0.55 -18.01
N GLY A 186 10.97 0.61 -19.29
CA GLY A 186 12.30 0.99 -19.75
C GLY A 186 12.18 1.99 -20.91
N ASN A 187 12.57 1.58 -22.13
CA ASN A 187 12.31 2.36 -23.36
C ASN A 187 10.84 2.25 -23.83
N GLY A 188 9.90 2.10 -22.89
CA GLY A 188 8.55 1.59 -23.08
C GLY A 188 8.25 0.41 -22.15
N TRP A 189 6.98 0.03 -22.06
CA TRP A 189 6.54 -1.10 -21.24
C TRP A 189 7.00 -2.43 -21.85
N MET A 190 7.74 -3.21 -21.06
CA MET A 190 8.25 -4.53 -21.44
C MET A 190 7.62 -5.58 -20.53
N LYS A 191 6.93 -6.55 -21.12
CA LYS A 191 6.41 -7.70 -20.37
C LYS A 191 7.57 -8.52 -19.81
N VAL A 192 7.56 -8.76 -18.50
CA VAL A 192 8.57 -9.56 -17.79
C VAL A 192 8.06 -10.92 -17.38
N LEU A 193 6.75 -11.05 -17.14
CA LEU A 193 6.07 -12.31 -16.88
C LEU A 193 4.74 -12.33 -17.64
N GLU A 194 4.38 -13.50 -18.16
CA GLU A 194 3.04 -13.77 -18.69
C GLU A 194 2.15 -14.29 -17.58
N GLY A 195 0.88 -13.90 -17.57
CA GLY A 195 -0.08 -14.33 -16.55
C GLY A 195 -1.09 -13.25 -16.23
N ASP A 196 -2.08 -13.61 -15.42
CA ASP A 196 -3.08 -12.69 -14.93
C ASP A 196 -2.60 -12.13 -13.58
N PHE A 197 -2.09 -10.90 -13.56
CA PHE A 197 -1.51 -10.29 -12.36
C PHE A 197 -2.44 -9.24 -11.75
N GLU A 198 -2.69 -9.36 -10.45
CA GLU A 198 -3.60 -8.47 -9.71
C GLU A 198 -2.91 -7.48 -8.80
N THR A 199 -1.74 -7.82 -8.24
CA THR A 199 -1.02 -6.97 -7.28
C THR A 199 0.46 -6.89 -7.65
N VAL A 200 1.05 -5.71 -7.52
CA VAL A 200 2.49 -5.49 -7.69
C VAL A 200 2.99 -4.43 -6.73
N ALA A 201 4.12 -4.70 -6.07
CA ALA A 201 4.81 -3.70 -5.26
C ALA A 201 6.32 -3.83 -5.42
N ALA A 202 7.01 -2.71 -5.42
CA ALA A 202 8.46 -2.63 -5.30
C ALA A 202 8.85 -1.95 -3.98
N ASP A 203 10.00 -2.34 -3.43
CA ASP A 203 10.49 -1.77 -2.19
C ASP A 203 10.79 -0.27 -2.36
N PRO A 204 10.14 0.62 -1.59
CA PRO A 204 10.32 2.06 -1.70
C PRO A 204 11.74 2.53 -1.35
N GLN A 205 12.55 1.70 -0.69
CA GLN A 205 13.97 1.99 -0.45
C GLN A 205 14.88 1.68 -1.64
N THR A 206 14.33 1.12 -2.72
CA THR A 206 15.10 0.82 -3.94
C THR A 206 15.52 2.11 -4.66
N GLU A 207 16.79 2.17 -5.07
CA GLU A 207 17.31 3.29 -5.87
C GLU A 207 16.48 3.51 -7.16
N PRO A 208 16.13 4.76 -7.50
CA PRO A 208 15.46 5.07 -8.76
C PRO A 208 16.20 4.51 -9.98
N GLY A 209 15.46 3.88 -10.89
CA GLY A 209 15.99 3.24 -12.10
C GLY A 209 16.57 1.84 -11.87
N ARG A 210 16.48 1.28 -10.66
CA ARG A 210 16.87 -0.11 -10.35
C ARG A 210 15.72 -0.84 -9.67
N LEU A 211 15.72 -2.16 -9.80
CA LEU A 211 14.83 -3.03 -9.04
C LEU A 211 15.71 -3.93 -8.18
N ALA A 212 15.47 -3.94 -6.87
CA ALA A 212 16.23 -4.74 -5.92
C ALA A 212 15.35 -5.77 -5.23
N ARG A 213 14.19 -5.34 -4.72
CA ARG A 213 13.17 -6.19 -4.12
C ARG A 213 11.81 -5.77 -4.63
N ALA A 214 11.09 -6.71 -5.23
CA ALA A 214 9.73 -6.50 -5.72
C ALA A 214 8.95 -7.81 -5.64
N HIS A 215 7.63 -7.71 -5.53
CA HIS A 215 6.73 -8.85 -5.56
C HIS A 215 5.55 -8.57 -6.47
N ALA A 216 5.03 -9.62 -7.08
CA ALA A 216 3.83 -9.59 -7.88
C ALA A 216 2.98 -10.83 -7.61
N VAL A 217 1.66 -10.69 -7.72
CA VAL A 217 0.71 -11.77 -7.41
C VAL A 217 -0.08 -12.11 -8.66
N SER A 218 -0.20 -13.40 -8.93
CA SER A 218 -1.09 -13.97 -9.94
C SER A 218 -1.93 -15.07 -9.30
N GLY A 219 -3.18 -14.75 -8.96
CA GLY A 219 -4.04 -15.62 -8.16
C GLY A 219 -3.43 -15.95 -6.79
N ALA A 220 -3.13 -17.23 -6.54
CA ALA A 220 -2.50 -17.66 -5.28
C ALA A 220 -0.96 -17.66 -5.34
N THR A 221 -0.38 -17.46 -6.52
CA THR A 221 1.07 -17.55 -6.74
C THR A 221 1.71 -16.18 -6.56
N VAL A 222 2.77 -16.14 -5.74
CA VAL A 222 3.60 -14.95 -5.55
C VAL A 222 4.87 -15.10 -6.36
N TYR A 223 5.26 -14.04 -7.04
CA TYR A 223 6.55 -13.92 -7.69
C TYR A 223 7.39 -12.91 -6.92
N ALA A 224 8.67 -13.23 -6.71
CA ALA A 224 9.64 -12.33 -6.09
C ALA A 224 10.71 -11.97 -7.12
N TYR A 225 11.11 -10.70 -7.13
CA TYR A 225 12.28 -10.24 -7.87
C TYR A 225 13.51 -10.27 -6.97
N SER A 226 14.60 -10.87 -7.47
CA SER A 226 15.92 -10.87 -6.85
C SER A 226 17.01 -10.61 -7.88
N GLU A 227 18.28 -10.81 -7.51
CA GLU A 227 19.44 -10.70 -8.42
C GLU A 227 19.33 -11.62 -9.65
N ASP A 228 18.66 -12.77 -9.51
CA ASP A 228 18.43 -13.74 -10.58
C ASP A 228 17.18 -13.43 -11.42
N GLY A 229 16.54 -12.29 -11.17
CA GLY A 229 15.30 -11.85 -11.79
C GLY A 229 14.06 -12.35 -11.07
N TRP A 230 12.95 -12.43 -11.81
CA TRP A 230 11.67 -12.89 -11.28
C TRP A 230 11.67 -14.41 -11.10
N GLN A 231 11.31 -14.88 -9.91
CA GLN A 231 11.14 -16.29 -9.58
C GLN A 231 9.82 -16.51 -8.87
N GLU A 232 9.25 -17.69 -9.06
CA GLU A 232 8.10 -18.13 -8.28
C GLU A 232 8.52 -18.29 -6.81
N TYR A 233 7.75 -17.65 -5.94
CA TYR A 233 7.93 -17.57 -4.51
C TYR A 233 6.63 -18.01 -3.83
N ASP A 234 6.08 -19.14 -4.26
CA ASP A 234 4.80 -19.71 -3.82
C ASP A 234 4.84 -20.12 -2.35
N ARG A 235 4.69 -19.12 -1.48
CA ARG A 235 4.72 -19.25 -0.02
C ARG A 235 3.42 -18.76 0.63
N SER A 236 2.55 -18.11 -0.13
CA SER A 236 1.22 -17.73 0.31
C SER A 236 0.24 -18.86 0.03
N SER A 237 -0.45 -19.33 1.07
CA SER A 237 -1.53 -20.32 0.91
C SER A 237 -2.84 -19.74 0.36
N ALA A 238 -2.87 -18.44 0.04
CA ALA A 238 -4.05 -17.70 -0.39
C ALA A 238 -3.68 -16.44 -1.18
N SER A 239 -4.65 -15.90 -1.93
CA SER A 239 -4.50 -14.66 -2.71
C SER A 239 -4.12 -13.49 -1.81
N ILE A 240 -3.02 -12.83 -2.16
CA ILE A 240 -2.58 -11.59 -1.56
C ILE A 240 -3.24 -10.44 -2.30
N VAL A 241 -3.65 -9.41 -1.56
CA VAL A 241 -4.27 -8.19 -2.09
C VAL A 241 -3.47 -6.92 -1.79
N GLY A 242 -2.47 -7.01 -0.91
CA GLY A 242 -1.59 -5.89 -0.59
C GLY A 242 -0.22 -6.37 -0.13
N ILE A 243 0.82 -5.65 -0.57
CA ILE A 243 2.22 -5.93 -0.26
C ILE A 243 2.87 -4.64 0.26
N GLY A 244 3.64 -4.75 1.33
CA GLY A 244 4.36 -3.64 1.92
C GLY A 244 5.76 -4.06 2.35
N TYR A 245 6.63 -3.08 2.54
CA TYR A 245 8.04 -3.29 2.80
C TYR A 245 8.51 -2.60 4.07
N GLY A 246 9.27 -3.33 4.87
CA GLY A 246 10.13 -2.79 5.92
C GLY A 246 11.44 -3.57 5.93
N GLN A 247 11.87 -4.05 7.10
CA GLN A 247 13.02 -4.97 7.18
C GLN A 247 12.84 -6.22 6.31
N THR A 248 11.60 -6.73 6.22
CA THR A 248 11.21 -7.82 5.32
C THR A 248 10.01 -7.42 4.45
N CYS A 249 9.56 -8.34 3.60
CA CYS A 249 8.31 -8.21 2.88
C CYS A 249 7.15 -8.60 3.79
N TYR A 250 6.10 -7.78 3.79
CA TYR A 250 4.83 -8.06 4.44
C TYR A 250 3.72 -8.09 3.42
N ALA A 251 2.69 -8.84 3.71
CA ALA A 251 1.53 -8.90 2.85
C ALA A 251 0.25 -9.14 3.64
N VAL A 252 -0.87 -8.96 2.96
CA VAL A 252 -2.18 -9.29 3.50
C VAL A 252 -3.02 -10.00 2.46
N THR A 253 -3.77 -11.01 2.90
CA THR A 253 -4.75 -11.69 2.07
C THR A 253 -6.11 -11.03 2.17
N GLU A 254 -6.96 -11.22 1.15
CA GLU A 254 -8.36 -10.75 1.14
C GLU A 254 -9.12 -11.17 2.42
N ARG A 255 -8.76 -12.32 2.98
CA ARG A 255 -9.38 -12.90 4.20
C ARG A 255 -8.80 -12.36 5.51
N GLY A 256 -8.01 -11.30 5.47
CA GLY A 256 -7.41 -10.68 6.65
C GLY A 256 -6.41 -11.57 7.38
N THR A 257 -5.56 -12.27 6.60
CA THR A 257 -4.35 -12.89 7.14
C THR A 257 -3.16 -11.99 6.82
N PHE A 258 -2.55 -11.43 7.86
CA PHE A 258 -1.30 -10.71 7.76
C PHE A 258 -0.15 -11.71 7.67
N LEU A 259 0.78 -11.45 6.76
CA LEU A 259 1.89 -12.31 6.43
C LEU A 259 3.22 -11.56 6.52
N SER A 260 4.25 -12.26 6.99
CA SER A 260 5.63 -11.76 6.99
C SER A 260 6.54 -12.80 6.35
N ALA A 261 7.34 -12.36 5.38
CA ALA A 261 8.36 -13.19 4.76
C ALA A 261 9.51 -13.42 5.76
N THR A 262 9.98 -14.66 5.85
CA THR A 262 11.13 -15.06 6.67
C THR A 262 12.38 -15.11 5.78
N PRO A 263 13.23 -14.07 5.77
CA PRO A 263 14.35 -13.97 4.83
C PRO A 263 15.39 -15.09 5.00
N ASP A 264 15.54 -15.64 6.21
CA ASP A 264 16.53 -16.69 6.52
C ASP A 264 16.03 -18.13 6.30
N ASP A 265 14.79 -18.32 5.84
CA ASP A 265 14.23 -19.66 5.58
C ASP A 265 13.93 -19.84 4.10
N ASP A 266 14.91 -20.37 3.36
CA ASP A 266 14.83 -20.64 1.91
C ASP A 266 13.66 -21.58 1.54
N ASN A 267 13.14 -22.35 2.50
CA ASN A 267 12.02 -23.27 2.31
C ASN A 267 10.81 -22.99 3.24
N GLY A 268 10.84 -21.87 3.96
CA GLY A 268 9.85 -21.53 4.98
C GLY A 268 8.61 -20.85 4.42
N GLN A 269 7.45 -21.32 4.84
CA GLN A 269 6.18 -20.59 4.64
C GLN A 269 6.25 -19.25 5.35
N TRP A 270 5.55 -18.25 4.80
CA TRP A 270 5.41 -16.96 5.48
C TRP A 270 4.76 -17.14 6.85
N ARG A 271 5.28 -16.43 7.84
CA ARG A 271 4.62 -16.35 9.14
C ARG A 271 3.28 -15.66 8.94
N SER A 272 2.24 -16.20 9.54
CA SER A 272 0.86 -15.75 9.31
C SER A 272 0.12 -15.47 10.61
N ARG A 273 -0.74 -14.46 10.57
CA ARG A 273 -1.65 -14.12 11.67
C ARG A 273 -2.96 -13.58 11.12
N THR A 274 -4.08 -14.18 11.51
CA THR A 274 -5.40 -13.60 11.24
C THR A 274 -5.62 -12.38 12.13
N ILE A 275 -6.00 -11.26 11.51
CA ILE A 275 -6.18 -9.95 12.19
C ILE A 275 -7.66 -9.60 12.45
N GLY A 276 -8.57 -10.57 12.23
CA GLY A 276 -9.97 -10.46 12.64
C GLY A 276 -10.85 -9.61 11.72
N VAL A 277 -10.37 -9.30 10.51
CA VAL A 277 -11.14 -8.65 9.44
C VAL A 277 -11.14 -9.52 8.18
N GLY A 278 -12.03 -9.22 7.24
CA GLY A 278 -12.10 -9.82 5.90
C GLY A 278 -12.42 -8.73 4.88
N ASP A 279 -12.58 -9.10 3.61
CA ASP A 279 -12.74 -8.16 2.50
C ASP A 279 -11.67 -7.04 2.56
N VAL A 280 -10.42 -7.48 2.77
CA VAL A 280 -9.26 -6.59 2.82
C VAL A 280 -9.01 -6.02 1.44
N THR A 281 -8.73 -4.72 1.37
CA THR A 281 -8.53 -4.02 0.09
C THR A 281 -7.12 -3.48 -0.11
N GLY A 282 -6.30 -3.39 0.93
CA GLY A 282 -4.94 -2.89 0.80
C GLY A 282 -4.10 -2.96 2.06
N LEU A 283 -2.82 -2.63 1.90
CA LEU A 283 -1.80 -2.61 2.96
C LEU A 283 -0.91 -1.39 2.75
N ALA A 284 -0.80 -0.55 3.78
CA ALA A 284 0.11 0.58 3.80
C ALA A 284 1.13 0.42 4.95
N ILE A 285 2.41 0.69 4.66
CA ILE A 285 3.48 0.72 5.65
C ILE A 285 4.15 2.10 5.55
N PRO A 286 3.95 2.98 6.55
CA PRO A 286 4.64 4.26 6.61
C PRO A 286 6.15 4.10 6.62
N ARG A 287 6.84 5.03 5.97
CA ARG A 287 8.31 5.09 6.01
C ARG A 287 8.77 5.48 7.42
N TYR A 288 9.86 4.85 7.86
CA TYR A 288 10.54 5.07 9.14
C TYR A 288 11.86 5.82 8.95
#